data_AF-A0A8S3JGD3-F1
#
_entry.id   AF-A0A8S3JGD3-F1
#
_cell.length_a   1.000
_cell.length_b   1.000
_cell.length_c   1.000
_cell.angle_alpha   90.00
_cell.angle_beta   90.00
_cell.angle_gamma   90.00
#
_symmetry.space_group_name_H-M   'P 1'
#
loop_
_entity.id
_entity.type
_entity.pdbx_description
1 polymer ?
#
loop_
_entity_poly.entity_id
_entity_poly.type
_entity_poly.pdbx_seq_one_letter_code
_entity_poly.pdbx_strand_id
1 'polypeptide(L)'
;MTVKALAQAMDINVDHVYDCLIHIKNGDQYSSDNQEIDDFNVIVEVIHLCGGRHRLIPSPFANDKKKPTANIAKFVRTPMPPKEKLKVRPPVVTIMGHVDHGKTSLLDALRNSNIVSSEFGGITQHIGAFIVPVSKSSTVTFIDT
;
A
#
# COMPACT_ATOMS: atom_id res chain seq x y z
N MET A 1 -12.25 21.51 14.49
CA MET A 1 -12.17 22.45 13.33
C MET A 1 -12.23 23.86 13.90
N THR A 2 -11.34 24.79 13.52
CA THR A 2 -11.34 26.14 14.09
C THR A 2 -12.40 27.04 13.45
N VAL A 3 -12.84 28.10 14.15
CA VAL A 3 -13.80 29.10 13.63
C VAL A 3 -13.28 29.71 12.31
N LYS A 4 -11.99 30.03 12.26
CA LYS A 4 -11.33 30.52 11.04
C LYS A 4 -11.31 29.48 9.91
N ALA A 5 -11.08 28.21 10.22
CA ALA A 5 -11.11 27.14 9.22
C ALA A 5 -12.52 26.91 8.68
N LEU A 6 -13.55 27.08 9.51
CA LEU A 6 -14.95 27.03 9.09
C LEU A 6 -15.30 28.18 8.13
N ALA A 7 -14.93 29.41 8.48
CA ALA A 7 -15.11 30.59 7.64
C ALA A 7 -14.43 30.41 6.26
N GLN A 8 -13.18 29.93 6.26
CA GLN A 8 -12.43 29.62 5.05
C GLN A 8 -13.07 28.50 4.21
N ALA A 9 -13.59 27.45 4.84
CA ALA A 9 -14.24 26.35 4.14
C ALA A 9 -15.57 26.75 3.48
N MET A 10 -16.25 27.76 4.03
CA MET A 10 -17.53 28.27 3.53
C MET A 10 -17.37 29.46 2.56
N ASP A 11 -16.17 30.02 2.42
CA ASP A 11 -15.89 31.26 1.68
C ASP A 11 -16.69 32.47 2.22
N ILE A 12 -16.75 32.58 3.55
CA ILE A 12 -17.51 33.62 4.27
C ILE A 12 -16.58 34.37 5.24
N ASN A 13 -16.89 35.63 5.52
CA ASN A 13 -16.20 36.42 6.54
C ASN A 13 -16.36 35.81 7.95
N VAL A 14 -15.30 35.91 8.75
CA VAL A 14 -15.28 35.38 10.13
C VAL A 14 -16.36 36.03 10.99
N ASP A 15 -16.63 37.32 10.80
CA ASP A 15 -17.68 38.07 11.52
C ASP A 15 -19.08 37.47 11.31
N HIS A 16 -19.38 37.01 10.09
CA HIS A 16 -20.68 36.40 9.79
C HIS A 16 -20.84 35.04 10.47
N VAL A 17 -19.73 34.31 10.67
CA VAL A 17 -19.73 33.07 11.43
C VAL A 17 -20.01 33.35 12.91
N TYR A 18 -19.47 34.44 13.47
CA TYR A 18 -19.79 34.88 14.83
C TYR A 18 -21.26 35.30 14.99
N ASP A 19 -21.81 36.04 14.03
CA ASP A 19 -23.25 36.39 14.02
C ASP A 19 -24.12 35.12 14.08
N CYS A 20 -23.75 34.08 13.32
CA CYS A 20 -24.47 32.81 13.33
C CYS A 20 -24.29 32.03 14.65
N LEU A 21 -23.11 32.09 15.26
CA LEU A 21 -22.83 31.43 16.54
C LEU A 21 -23.65 32.01 17.69
N ILE A 22 -23.91 33.32 17.71
CA ILE A 22 -24.74 33.98 18.74
C ILE A 22 -26.18 33.45 18.74
N HIS A 23 -26.68 33.00 17.58
CA HIS A 23 -28.04 32.47 17.44
C HIS A 23 -28.17 30.98 17.85
N ILE A 24 -27.06 30.31 18.16
CA ILE A 24 -27.01 28.88 18.48
C ILE A 24 -26.90 28.68 20.00
N LYS A 25 -27.58 27.64 20.51
CA LYS A 25 -27.45 27.23 21.90
C LYS A 25 -26.02 26.69 22.12
N ASN A 26 -25.27 27.32 23.04
CA ASN A 26 -23.85 27.06 23.34
C ASN A 26 -22.82 27.68 22.35
N GLY A 27 -23.24 28.52 21.41
CA GLY A 27 -22.32 29.20 20.49
C GLY A 27 -21.46 30.30 21.14
N ASP A 28 -21.92 30.86 22.26
CA ASP A 28 -21.23 31.91 23.03
C ASP A 28 -19.86 31.48 23.58
N GLN A 29 -19.57 30.17 23.58
CA GLN A 29 -18.32 29.61 24.12
C GLN A 29 -17.14 29.75 23.16
N TYR A 30 -17.38 30.13 21.89
CA TYR A 30 -16.37 30.21 20.85
C TYR A 30 -16.10 31.66 20.47
N SER A 31 -15.23 32.34 21.22
CA SER A 31 -14.95 33.77 21.03
C SER A 31 -13.60 34.05 20.36
N SER A 32 -12.79 33.03 20.07
CA SER A 32 -11.45 33.18 19.48
C SER A 32 -11.33 32.47 18.13
N ASP A 33 -10.70 33.11 17.14
CA ASP A 33 -10.55 32.62 15.75
C ASP A 33 -9.93 31.21 15.66
N ASN A 34 -8.98 30.92 16.55
CA ASN A 34 -8.20 29.69 16.57
C ASN A 34 -8.76 28.63 17.52
N GLN A 35 -9.88 28.91 18.20
CA GLN A 35 -10.51 27.95 19.08
C GLN A 35 -11.13 26.83 18.24
N GLU A 36 -10.87 25.59 18.64
CA GLU A 36 -11.48 24.43 18.01
C GLU A 36 -12.93 24.28 18.48
N ILE A 37 -13.83 24.08 17.52
CA ILE A 37 -15.22 23.71 17.80
C ILE A 37 -15.23 22.19 18.03
N ASP A 38 -15.45 21.80 19.28
CA ASP A 38 -15.49 20.40 19.72
C ASP A 38 -16.82 19.73 19.38
N ASP A 39 -17.91 20.49 19.38
CA ASP A 39 -19.26 19.99 19.13
C ASP A 39 -19.63 20.02 17.64
N PHE A 40 -19.80 18.83 17.06
CA PHE A 40 -20.19 18.67 15.66
C PHE A 40 -21.56 19.29 15.33
N ASN A 41 -22.49 19.28 16.29
CA ASN A 41 -23.83 19.85 16.10
C ASN A 41 -23.79 21.36 15.87
N VAL A 42 -22.91 22.08 16.57
CA VAL A 42 -22.73 23.52 16.40
C VAL A 42 -22.26 23.84 14.98
N ILE A 43 -21.29 23.07 14.47
CA ILE A 43 -20.79 23.22 13.09
C ILE A 43 -21.93 23.04 12.07
N VAL A 44 -22.74 22.00 12.24
CA VAL A 44 -23.86 21.72 11.34
C VAL A 44 -24.90 22.85 11.38
N GLU A 45 -25.27 23.32 12.56
CA GLU A 45 -26.23 24.42 12.74
C GLU A 45 -25.74 25.73 12.13
N VAL A 46 -24.45 26.10 12.33
CA VAL A 46 -23.85 27.27 11.67
C VAL A 46 -23.95 27.14 10.15
N ILE A 47 -23.59 25.98 9.60
CA ILE A 47 -23.66 25.74 8.15
C ILE A 47 -25.10 25.91 7.64
N HIS A 48 -26.09 25.43 8.39
CA HIS A 48 -27.50 25.59 8.03
C HIS A 48 -27.99 27.04 8.11
N LEU A 49 -27.61 27.79 9.14
CA LEU A 49 -27.96 29.21 9.31
C LEU A 49 -27.36 30.07 8.20
N CYS A 50 -26.14 29.78 7.76
CA CYS A 50 -25.51 30.43 6.61
C CYS A 50 -26.07 29.95 5.25
N GLY A 51 -27.07 29.07 5.23
CA GLY A 51 -27.69 28.55 4.00
C GLY A 51 -26.85 27.50 3.24
N GLY A 52 -25.82 26.95 3.88
CA GLY A 52 -24.95 25.92 3.32
C GLY A 52 -25.50 24.50 3.44
N ARG A 53 -24.89 23.57 2.70
CA ARG A 53 -25.11 22.12 2.84
C ARG A 53 -23.82 21.44 3.27
N HIS A 54 -23.89 20.62 4.30
CA HIS A 54 -22.73 19.84 4.76
C HIS A 54 -22.76 18.42 4.20
N ARG A 55 -21.58 17.83 3.97
CA ARG A 55 -21.41 16.41 3.68
C ARG A 55 -20.28 15.87 4.53
N LEU A 56 -20.59 14.92 5.40
CA LEU A 56 -19.58 14.20 6.17
C LEU A 56 -18.80 13.27 5.24
N ILE A 57 -17.53 13.60 5.02
CA ILE A 57 -16.58 12.68 4.40
C ILE A 57 -15.74 12.04 5.51
N PRO A 58 -15.58 10.71 5.53
CA PRO A 58 -14.58 10.11 6.39
C PRO A 58 -13.21 10.66 6.00
N SER A 59 -12.34 10.92 6.99
CA SER A 59 -10.96 11.32 6.68
C SER A 59 -10.36 10.29 5.72
N PRO A 60 -9.70 10.72 4.62
CA PRO A 60 -9.09 9.80 3.67
C PRO A 60 -8.06 8.86 4.32
N PHE A 61 -7.58 9.23 5.52
CA PHE A 61 -6.65 8.45 6.33
C PHE A 61 -7.32 7.74 7.52
N ALA A 62 -8.64 7.82 7.70
CA ALA A 62 -9.33 7.11 8.79
C ALA A 62 -9.27 5.58 8.63
N ASN A 63 -9.11 5.09 7.40
CA ASN A 63 -8.87 3.68 7.09
C ASN A 63 -7.39 3.29 7.10
N ASP A 64 -6.47 4.25 7.22
CA ASP A 64 -5.13 4.00 7.79
C ASP A 64 -5.23 3.93 9.32
N LYS A 65 -6.22 3.16 9.83
CA LYS A 65 -5.98 2.43 11.06
C LYS A 65 -4.71 1.66 10.78
N LYS A 66 -3.59 2.15 11.33
CA LYS A 66 -2.30 1.47 11.38
C LYS A 66 -2.61 -0.01 11.31
N LYS A 67 -2.33 -0.66 10.17
CA LYS A 67 -2.28 -2.13 10.14
C LYS A 67 -1.58 -2.47 11.44
N PRO A 68 -2.17 -3.29 12.34
CA PRO A 68 -1.54 -3.58 13.62
C PRO A 68 -0.10 -3.84 13.27
N THR A 69 0.82 -3.07 13.86
CA THR A 69 2.26 -3.23 13.71
C THR A 69 2.58 -4.60 14.31
N ALA A 70 2.15 -5.63 13.60
CA ALA A 70 2.08 -6.99 14.01
C ALA A 70 3.51 -7.48 13.84
N ASN A 71 4.30 -7.24 14.89
CA ASN A 71 5.65 -7.71 15.05
C ASN A 71 6.53 -7.53 13.80
N ILE A 72 7.09 -6.33 13.64
CA ILE A 72 8.19 -6.07 12.70
C ILE A 72 9.32 -7.10 12.87
N ALA A 73 9.49 -7.65 14.07
CA ALA A 73 10.39 -8.75 14.39
C ALA A 73 10.22 -10.02 13.54
N LYS A 74 9.04 -10.29 12.97
CA LYS A 74 8.80 -11.45 12.10
C LYS A 74 9.43 -11.30 10.71
N PHE A 75 9.83 -10.10 10.31
CA PHE A 75 10.44 -9.82 9.00
C PHE A 75 11.97 -9.69 9.07
N VAL A 76 12.57 -9.93 10.25
CA VAL A 76 14.02 -9.91 10.40
C VAL A 76 14.58 -11.27 10.01
N ARG A 77 15.64 -11.28 9.19
CA ARG A 77 16.35 -12.49 8.80
C ARG A 77 16.82 -13.24 10.05
N THR A 78 16.51 -14.52 10.15
CA THR A 78 16.97 -15.37 11.24
C THR A 78 18.50 -15.54 11.21
N PRO A 79 19.16 -15.69 12.38
CA PRO A 79 20.59 -15.95 12.43
C PRO A 79 20.92 -17.29 11.75
N MET A 80 22.17 -17.42 11.31
CA MET A 80 22.64 -18.65 10.66
C MET A 80 22.50 -19.85 11.62
N PRO A 81 21.94 -20.98 11.16
CA PRO A 81 21.80 -22.15 12.01
C PRO A 81 23.17 -22.78 12.35
N PRO A 82 23.30 -23.48 13.49
CA PRO A 82 24.47 -24.29 13.81
C PRO A 82 24.76 -25.33 12.72
N LYS A 83 26.04 -25.72 12.57
CA LYS A 83 26.50 -26.62 11.49
C LYS A 83 25.80 -27.98 11.54
N GLU A 84 25.47 -28.45 12.73
CA GLU A 84 24.81 -29.74 12.99
C GLU A 84 23.36 -29.77 12.50
N LYS A 85 22.74 -28.60 12.29
CA LYS A 85 21.35 -28.47 11.82
C LYS A 85 21.25 -28.22 10.31
N LEU A 86 22.36 -28.17 9.59
CA LEU A 86 22.36 -27.96 8.14
C LEU A 86 21.86 -29.22 7.41
N LYS A 87 21.00 -29.02 6.42
CA LYS A 87 20.46 -30.10 5.56
C LYS A 87 20.91 -29.90 4.13
N VAL A 88 21.08 -31.00 3.40
CA VAL A 88 21.30 -30.97 1.96
C VAL A 88 20.03 -30.42 1.29
N ARG A 89 20.20 -29.53 0.32
CA ARG A 89 19.11 -28.92 -0.44
C ARG A 89 19.40 -29.00 -1.94
N PRO A 90 18.37 -29.06 -2.80
CA PRO A 90 18.54 -28.94 -4.25
C PRO A 90 19.32 -27.67 -4.63
N PRO A 91 20.22 -27.73 -5.61
CA PRO A 91 20.86 -26.53 -6.14
C PRO A 91 19.84 -25.67 -6.91
N VAL A 92 20.04 -24.36 -6.82
CA VAL A 92 19.31 -23.36 -7.61
C VAL A 92 20.29 -22.75 -8.59
N VAL A 93 19.96 -22.80 -9.88
CA VAL A 93 20.85 -22.41 -10.98
C VAL A 93 20.14 -21.35 -11.83
N THR A 94 20.79 -20.21 -12.04
CA THR A 94 20.31 -19.19 -12.98
C THR A 94 21.18 -19.22 -14.23
N ILE A 95 20.57 -19.18 -15.42
CA ILE A 95 21.31 -19.08 -16.69
C ILE A 95 21.31 -17.62 -17.14
N MET A 96 22.49 -17.01 -17.14
CA MET A 96 22.67 -15.61 -17.54
C MET A 96 23.52 -15.52 -18.81
N GLY A 97 23.40 -14.42 -19.55
CA GLY A 97 24.15 -14.20 -20.79
C GLY A 97 23.49 -13.15 -21.68
N HIS A 98 24.16 -12.81 -22.78
CA HIS A 98 23.68 -11.84 -23.77
C HIS A 98 22.35 -12.27 -24.40
N VAL A 99 21.67 -11.32 -25.03
CA VAL A 99 20.45 -11.57 -25.80
C VAL A 99 20.78 -12.52 -26.97
N ASP A 100 19.83 -13.36 -27.38
CA ASP A 100 19.96 -14.31 -28.50
C ASP A 100 21.00 -15.44 -28.36
N HIS A 101 21.58 -15.63 -27.17
CA HIS A 101 22.46 -16.77 -26.89
C HIS A 101 21.71 -18.10 -26.65
N GLY A 102 20.39 -18.14 -26.84
CA GLY A 102 19.60 -19.36 -26.69
C GLY A 102 19.45 -19.88 -25.26
N LYS A 103 19.55 -19.00 -24.25
CA LYS A 103 19.37 -19.36 -22.82
C LYS A 103 18.04 -20.07 -22.58
N THR A 104 16.96 -19.44 -23.03
CA THR A 104 15.58 -19.94 -22.95
C THR A 104 15.41 -21.23 -23.73
N SER A 105 16.00 -21.32 -24.93
CA SER A 105 15.92 -22.52 -25.77
C SER A 105 16.58 -23.74 -25.13
N LEU A 106 17.71 -23.54 -24.43
CA LEU A 106 18.35 -24.59 -23.64
C LEU A 106 17.45 -25.06 -22.49
N LEU A 107 16.83 -24.11 -21.79
CA LEU A 107 15.92 -24.41 -20.68
C LEU A 107 14.64 -25.11 -21.15
N ASP A 108 14.12 -24.74 -22.31
CA ASP A 108 12.98 -25.39 -22.97
C ASP A 108 13.27 -26.84 -23.32
N ALA A 109 14.46 -27.12 -23.89
CA ALA A 109 14.90 -28.48 -24.18
C ALA A 109 15.00 -29.34 -22.91
N LEU A 110 15.50 -28.78 -21.80
CA LEU A 110 15.55 -29.47 -20.50
C LEU A 110 14.16 -29.73 -19.91
N ARG A 111 13.17 -28.89 -20.24
CA ARG A 111 11.80 -28.99 -19.74
C ARG A 111 10.88 -29.81 -20.67
N ASN A 112 11.33 -30.19 -21.87
CA ASN A 112 10.48 -30.69 -22.95
C ASN A 112 9.30 -29.74 -23.25
N SER A 113 9.55 -28.43 -23.21
CA SER A 113 8.59 -27.37 -23.54
C SER A 113 9.09 -26.49 -24.69
N ASN A 114 8.21 -25.66 -25.24
CA ASN A 114 8.54 -24.66 -26.26
C ASN A 114 8.01 -23.29 -25.85
N ILE A 115 8.41 -22.79 -24.67
CA ILE A 115 7.99 -21.50 -24.12
C ILE A 115 8.46 -20.36 -25.03
N VAL A 116 9.66 -20.44 -25.59
CA VAL A 116 10.20 -19.45 -26.55
C VAL A 116 9.21 -19.16 -27.67
N SER A 117 8.55 -20.19 -28.20
CA SER A 117 7.60 -20.04 -29.31
C SER A 117 6.28 -19.36 -28.92
N SER A 118 5.94 -19.40 -27.62
CA SER A 118 4.72 -18.81 -27.07
C SER A 118 4.92 -17.40 -26.51
N GLU A 119 6.17 -16.99 -26.28
CA GLU A 119 6.49 -15.67 -25.76
C GLU A 119 6.57 -14.61 -26.87
N PHE A 120 6.10 -13.41 -26.54
CA PHE A 120 6.10 -12.30 -27.48
C PHE A 120 7.52 -11.92 -27.87
N GLY A 121 7.82 -11.95 -29.16
CA GLY A 121 9.13 -11.61 -29.70
C GLY A 121 10.16 -12.74 -29.62
N GLY A 122 9.78 -13.96 -29.21
CA GLY A 122 10.68 -15.12 -29.19
C GLY A 122 11.82 -15.02 -28.17
N ILE A 123 11.65 -14.21 -27.12
CA ILE A 123 12.64 -13.97 -26.07
C ILE A 123 11.99 -14.04 -24.69
N THR A 124 12.76 -14.43 -23.67
CA THR A 124 12.32 -14.40 -22.26
C THR A 124 12.02 -12.98 -21.82
N GLN A 125 10.80 -12.73 -21.37
CA GLN A 125 10.37 -11.46 -20.77
C GLN A 125 10.12 -11.57 -19.26
N HIS A 126 9.76 -12.77 -18.81
CA HIS A 126 9.37 -13.02 -17.43
C HIS A 126 10.39 -13.91 -16.75
N ILE A 127 10.72 -13.58 -15.50
CA ILE A 127 11.52 -14.47 -14.68
C ILE A 127 10.69 -15.69 -14.32
N GLY A 128 11.16 -16.86 -14.74
CA GLY A 128 10.52 -18.15 -14.52
C GLY A 128 11.39 -19.07 -13.67
N ALA A 129 10.77 -19.98 -12.93
CA ALA A 129 11.49 -21.06 -12.26
C ALA A 129 10.83 -22.41 -12.54
N PHE A 130 11.65 -23.44 -12.78
CA PHE A 130 11.17 -24.79 -12.97
C PHE A 130 12.14 -25.81 -12.39
N ILE A 131 11.62 -27.00 -12.09
CA ILE A 131 12.37 -28.07 -11.45
C ILE A 131 12.63 -29.17 -12.47
N VAL A 132 13.89 -29.59 -12.59
CA VAL A 132 14.30 -30.71 -13.44
C VAL A 132 14.77 -31.87 -12.57
N PRO A 133 14.20 -33.07 -12.72
CA PRO A 133 14.70 -34.28 -12.06
C PRO A 133 15.99 -34.76 -12.74
N VAL A 134 17.07 -34.93 -11.98
CA VAL A 134 18.36 -35.46 -12.48
C VAL A 134 18.51 -36.94 -12.13
N SER A 135 17.95 -37.38 -11.01
CA SER A 135 17.86 -38.80 -10.63
C SER A 135 16.59 -39.05 -9.81
N LYS A 136 16.34 -40.30 -9.41
CA LYS A 136 15.15 -40.68 -8.62
C LYS A 136 14.99 -39.88 -7.32
N SER A 137 16.08 -39.34 -6.74
CA SER A 137 16.04 -38.58 -5.49
C SER A 137 16.68 -37.19 -5.57
N SER A 138 17.16 -36.76 -6.75
CA SER A 138 17.81 -35.46 -6.92
C SER A 138 17.11 -34.60 -7.97
N THR A 139 16.91 -33.34 -7.60
CA THR A 139 16.27 -32.32 -8.42
C THR A 139 17.14 -31.06 -8.46
N VAL A 140 16.99 -30.28 -9.52
CA VAL A 140 17.65 -28.99 -9.69
C VAL A 140 16.59 -27.96 -10.05
N THR A 141 16.63 -26.78 -9.41
CA THR A 141 15.75 -25.66 -9.77
C THR A 141 16.50 -24.73 -10.70
N PHE A 142 15.97 -24.50 -11.90
CA PHE A 142 16.49 -23.50 -12.83
C PHE A 142 15.67 -22.21 -12.74
N ILE A 143 16.35 -21.08 -12.86
CA ILE A 143 15.78 -19.74 -12.98
C ILE A 143 16.15 -19.20 -14.35
N ASP A 144 15.13 -18.83 -15.12
CA ASP A 144 15.28 -18.15 -16.41
C ASP A 144 15.05 -16.64 -16.23
N THR A 145 15.82 -15.82 -16.96
CA THR A 145 15.82 -14.35 -16.87
C THR A 145 15.98 -13.70 -18.22
#